data_AF-A0A0C2W236-F1
#
_entry.id   AF-A0A0C2W236-F1
#
_cell.length_a   1.000
_cell.length_b   1.000
_cell.length_c   1.000
_cell.angle_alpha   90.00
_cell.angle_beta   90.00
_cell.angle_gamma   90.00
#
_symmetry.space_group_name_H-M   'P 1'
#
loop_
_entity.id
_entity.type
_entity.pdbx_description
1 polymer ?
#
loop_
_entity_poly.entity_id
_entity_poly.type
_entity_poly.pdbx_seq_one_letter_code
_entity_poly.pdbx_strand_id
1 'polypeptide(L)' 'MAAATVVTHVQSLPDPIPIRTSILTGQMWLDELLESPNPTRFREQMGMTRHVFRKLSYELQTYSGLANSK' A
#
# COMPACT_ATOMS: atom_id res chain seq x y z
N MET A 1 -47.92 30.15 -3.71
CA MET A 1 -46.44 30.13 -3.78
C MET A 1 -46.00 28.80 -3.20
N ALA A 2 -45.44 27.90 -4.02
CA ALA A 2 -44.98 26.58 -3.58
C ALA A 2 -43.46 26.63 -3.37
N ALA A 3 -42.99 26.34 -2.16
CA ALA A 3 -41.57 26.26 -1.84
C ALA A 3 -41.09 24.82 -2.06
N ALA A 4 -40.17 24.61 -2.99
CA ALA A 4 -39.52 23.32 -3.21
C ALA A 4 -38.30 23.20 -2.29
N THR A 5 -38.35 22.26 -1.34
CA THR A 5 -37.22 21.95 -0.46
C THR A 5 -36.26 21.00 -1.17
N VAL A 6 -35.06 21.48 -1.50
CA VAL A 6 -33.99 20.64 -2.04
C VAL A 6 -33.29 19.97 -0.87
N VAL A 7 -33.47 18.65 -0.71
CA VAL A 7 -32.73 17.85 0.26
C VAL A 7 -31.37 17.54 -0.34
N THR A 8 -30.32 18.24 0.08
CA THR A 8 -28.94 17.95 -0.30
C THR A 8 -28.45 16.74 0.49
N HIS A 9 -28.30 15.60 -0.19
CA HIS A 9 -27.65 14.43 0.37
C HIS A 9 -26.14 14.68 0.44
N VAL A 10 -25.63 14.93 1.65
CA VAL A 10 -24.19 15.05 1.89
C VAL A 10 -23.59 13.65 1.87
N GLN A 11 -23.02 13.23 0.74
CA GLN A 11 -22.19 12.03 0.71
C GLN A 11 -20.87 12.35 1.43
N SER A 12 -20.69 11.77 2.62
CA SER A 12 -19.40 11.78 3.31
C SER A 12 -18.39 11.06 2.42
N LEU A 13 -17.31 11.74 2.01
CA LEU A 13 -16.17 11.06 1.41
C LEU A 13 -15.60 10.07 2.43
N PRO A 14 -15.10 8.90 1.99
CA PRO A 14 -14.35 8.00 2.86
C PRO A 14 -13.17 8.76 3.47
N ASP A 15 -12.93 8.56 4.77
CA ASP A 15 -11.77 9.14 5.43
C ASP A 15 -10.49 8.74 4.69
N PRO A 16 -9.56 9.68 4.43
CA PRO A 16 -8.29 9.35 3.82
C PRO A 16 -7.57 8.29 4.65
N ILE A 17 -7.19 7.17 4.02
CA ILE A 17 -6.38 6.15 4.69
C ILE A 17 -5.04 6.80 5.05
N PRO A 18 -4.67 6.87 6.35
CA PRO A 18 -3.43 7.50 6.76
C PRO A 18 -2.24 6.79 6.12
N ILE A 19 -1.50 7.50 5.26
CA ILE A 19 -0.24 7.00 4.71
C ILE A 19 0.82 7.24 5.78
N ARG A 20 1.20 6.19 6.51
CA ARG A 20 2.37 6.26 7.38
C ARG A 20 3.61 6.38 6.49
N THR A 21 4.19 7.58 6.42
CA THR A 21 5.57 7.80 5.93
C THR A 21 6.49 7.63 7.13
N SER A 22 6.63 6.40 7.58
CA SER A 22 7.20 6.10 8.89
C SER A 22 8.74 6.12 8.84
N ILE A 23 9.35 6.56 9.96
CA ILE A 23 10.81 6.59 10.29
C ILE A 23 11.46 5.17 10.29
N LEU A 24 10.79 4.19 9.68
CA LEU A 24 11.11 2.78 9.73
C LEU A 24 12.42 2.45 9.02
N THR A 25 13.08 1.39 9.50
CA THR A 25 14.13 0.74 8.72
C THR A 25 13.55 0.22 7.41
N GLY A 26 14.40 0.00 6.41
CA GLY A 26 13.95 -0.53 5.11
C GLY A 26 13.11 -1.81 5.24
N GLN A 27 13.47 -2.70 6.19
CA GLN A 27 12.71 -3.94 6.44
C GLN A 27 11.34 -3.66 7.05
N MET A 28 11.26 -2.84 8.09
CA MET A 28 9.98 -2.52 8.74
C MET A 28 9.02 -1.78 7.78
N TRP A 29 9.54 -0.92 6.92
CA TRP A 29 8.76 -0.30 5.84
C TRP A 29 8.23 -1.33 4.84
N LEU A 30 9.08 -2.30 4.46
CA LEU A 30 8.69 -3.38 3.56
C LEU A 30 7.59 -4.25 4.16
N ASP A 31 7.70 -4.59 5.44
CA ASP A 31 6.70 -5.38 6.17
C ASP A 31 5.35 -4.65 6.21
N GLU A 32 5.34 -3.35 6.53
CA GLU A 32 4.14 -2.52 6.50
C GLU A 32 3.48 -2.51 5.11
N LEU A 33 4.29 -2.43 4.06
CA LEU A 33 3.82 -2.39 2.69
C LEU A 33 3.23 -3.75 2.26
N LEU A 34 3.85 -4.86 2.68
CA LEU A 34 3.40 -6.22 2.38
C LEU A 34 2.09 -6.55 3.08
N GLU A 35 1.94 -6.13 4.34
CA GLU A 35 0.75 -6.33 5.18
C GLU A 35 -0.39 -5.37 4.85
N SER A 36 -0.13 -4.31 4.07
CA SER A 36 -1.15 -3.33 3.74
C SER A 36 -2.37 -3.97 3.06
N PRO A 37 -3.60 -3.66 3.52
CA PRO A 37 -4.82 -4.16 2.89
C PRO A 37 -5.04 -3.56 1.50
N ASN A 38 -4.35 -2.46 1.15
CA ASN A 38 -4.46 -1.80 -0.15
C ASN A 38 -3.37 -2.29 -1.12
N PRO A 39 -3.70 -3.16 -2.10
CA PRO A 39 -2.72 -3.64 -3.08
C PRO A 39 -2.22 -2.55 -4.04
N THR A 40 -2.99 -1.48 -4.23
CA THR A 40 -2.62 -0.35 -5.09
C THR A 40 -1.42 0.39 -4.51
N ARG A 41 -1.40 0.61 -3.18
CA ARG A 41 -0.27 1.25 -2.47
C ARG A 41 1.05 0.53 -2.73
N PHE A 42 1.05 -0.80 -2.68
CA PHE A 42 2.26 -1.58 -2.96
C PHE A 42 2.75 -1.35 -4.40
N ARG A 43 1.84 -1.36 -5.37
CA ARG A 43 2.18 -1.15 -6.79
C ARG A 43 2.70 0.26 -7.05
N GLU A 44 2.11 1.28 -6.44
CA GLU A 44 2.54 2.67 -6.56
C GLU A 44 3.95 2.88 -5.98
N GLN A 45 4.27 2.22 -4.87
CA GLN A 45 5.57 2.36 -4.20
C GLN A 45 6.68 1.51 -4.84
N MET A 46 6.37 0.29 -5.26
CA MET A 46 7.37 -0.68 -5.75
C MET A 46 7.41 -0.79 -7.28
N GLY A 47 6.48 -0.17 -8.00
CA GLY A 47 6.33 -0.30 -9.45
C GLY A 47 5.87 -1.70 -9.92
N MET A 48 5.54 -2.61 -9.01
CA MET A 48 5.17 -3.99 -9.31
C MET A 48 4.14 -4.54 -8.32
N THR A 49 3.51 -5.66 -8.65
CA THR A 49 2.56 -6.32 -7.73
C THR A 49 3.30 -7.10 -6.64
N ARG A 50 2.65 -7.33 -5.49
CA ARG A 50 3.18 -8.15 -4.38
C ARG A 50 3.67 -9.53 -4.82
N HIS A 51 2.93 -10.16 -5.73
CA HIS A 51 3.29 -11.47 -6.24
C HIS A 51 4.60 -11.46 -7.01
N VAL A 52 4.78 -10.46 -7.90
CA VAL A 52 6.03 -10.29 -8.67
C VAL A 52 7.20 -9.99 -7.75
N PHE A 53 7.00 -9.11 -6.76
CA PHE A 53 8.03 -8.83 -5.76
C PHE A 53 8.49 -10.09 -5.02
N ARG A 54 7.55 -10.91 -4.51
CA ARG A 54 7.89 -12.15 -3.81
C ARG A 54 8.66 -13.13 -4.69
N LYS A 55 8.27 -13.25 -5.97
CA LYS A 55 8.98 -14.11 -6.92
C LYS A 55 10.40 -13.58 -7.16
N LEU A 56 10.55 -12.29 -7.40
CA LEU A 56 11.87 -11.67 -7.57
C LEU A 56 12.75 -11.87 -6.33
N SER A 57 12.22 -11.66 -5.12
CA SER A 57 12.96 -11.92 -3.87
C SER A 57 13.43 -13.36 -3.76
N TYR A 58 12.57 -14.33 -4.11
CA TYR A 58 12.93 -15.76 -4.12
C TYR A 58 14.04 -16.07 -5.12
N GLU A 59 13.94 -15.56 -6.35
CA GLU A 59 14.96 -15.76 -7.40
C GLU A 59 16.31 -15.16 -6.97
N LEU A 60 16.31 -13.96 -6.39
CA LEU A 60 17.54 -13.32 -5.92
C LEU A 60 18.17 -14.08 -4.73
N GLN A 61 17.36 -14.57 -3.80
CA GLN A 61 17.84 -15.39 -2.69
C GLN A 61 18.44 -16.71 -3.19
N THR A 62 17.81 -17.32 -4.20
CA THR A 62 18.20 -18.63 -4.72
C THR A 62 19.41 -18.57 -5.63
N TYR A 63 19.49 -17.54 -6.49
CA TYR A 63 20.44 -17.52 -7.61
C TYR A 63 21.46 -16.38 -7.57
N SER A 64 21.21 -15.30 -6.83
CA SER A 64 22.12 -14.13 -6.80
C SER A 64 22.81 -13.94 -5.44
N GLY A 65 22.71 -14.91 -4.53
CA GLY A 65 23.34 -14.83 -3.21
C GLY A 65 22.78 -13.73 -2.32
N LEU A 66 21.54 -13.28 -2.57
CA LEU A 66 20.86 -12.36 -1.68
C LEU A 66 20.57 -13.09 -0.36
N ALA A 67 21.45 -12.94 0.63
CA ALA A 67 21.28 -13.48 1.95
C ALA A 67 20.83 -12.39 2.93
N ASN A 68 20.11 -12.78 3.98
CA ASN A 68 19.87 -11.90 5.10
C ASN A 68 21.23 -11.55 5.72
N SER A 69 21.63 -10.27 5.64
CA SER A 69 22.74 -9.79 6.44
C SER A 69 22.34 -9.87 7.90
N LYS A 70 23.18 -10.49 8.73
CA LYS A 70 23.05 -10.44 10.19
C LYS A 70 23.27 -9.03 10.71
#